data_AF-A0A7Y5DSR0-F1
#
_entry.id   AF-A0A7Y5DSR0-F1
#
_cell.length_a   1.000
_cell.length_b   1.000
_cell.length_c   1.000
_cell.angle_alpha   90.00
_cell.angle_beta   90.00
_cell.angle_gamma   90.00
#
_symmetry.space_group_name_H-M   'P 1'
#
loop_
_entity.id
_entity.type
_entity.pdbx_description
1 polymer ?
#
loop_
_entity_poly.entity_id
_entity_poly.type
_entity_poly.pdbx_seq_one_letter_code
_entity_poly.pdbx_strand_id
1 'polypeptide(L)'
;MITFSPALLAGNKTLSIESLPAWSAKDIAVIVNDSDPLSVRVAEYYQAKRNIPLGQVIHLRFKPGLQALSEAQFKALKQQVDGQTPAHVQGYVLTWMLPFRVDCMSITTAFAVGFDKAFCAQGCKETRRSPYYNSISSRPFDDFGWRPTMMLAGKGFTEIKQLIDRGVAADYSQPHGSAYLLKTTDSARNSRAVFFPEVVKKFNKIFPVNYLEKNFIENRQDVMFYFTGLTHVQKINRNTYLPGAVADHLTSAGGILSGSSQMSLLEWIRAGATGSYGAVVEPCNFPVKF
;
A
#
# COMPACT_ATOMS: atom_id res chain seq x y z
N MET A 1 6.18 -10.54 -3.41
CA MET A 1 6.91 -9.53 -2.61
C MET A 1 8.19 -10.21 -2.16
N ILE A 2 9.36 -9.69 -2.53
CA ILE A 2 10.65 -10.26 -2.12
C ILE A 2 10.91 -9.81 -0.68
N THR A 3 11.08 -10.72 0.27
CA THR A 3 11.35 -10.40 1.69
C THR A 3 12.63 -11.04 2.18
N PHE A 4 13.37 -10.33 3.03
CA PHE A 4 14.66 -10.76 3.58
C PHE A 4 14.60 -10.94 5.10
N SER A 5 15.36 -11.89 5.61
CA SER A 5 15.41 -12.25 7.03
C SER A 5 16.23 -11.24 7.87
N PRO A 6 15.87 -10.96 9.14
CA PRO A 6 16.48 -9.89 9.95
C PRO A 6 17.93 -10.14 10.42
N ALA A 7 18.52 -11.29 10.11
CA ALA A 7 19.89 -11.64 10.54
C ALA A 7 21.02 -11.01 9.69
N LEU A 8 20.72 -10.09 8.77
CA LEU A 8 21.66 -9.63 7.73
C LEU A 8 22.33 -8.26 7.99
N LEU A 9 22.22 -7.72 9.20
CA LEU A 9 23.05 -6.57 9.63
C LEU A 9 24.34 -6.97 10.33
N ALA A 10 24.55 -8.27 10.61
CA ALA A 10 25.79 -8.79 11.16
C ALA A 10 26.13 -10.15 10.51
N GLY A 11 26.89 -10.12 9.41
CA GLY A 11 27.51 -11.33 8.89
C GLY A 11 27.57 -11.41 7.38
N ASN A 12 28.74 -11.83 6.88
CA ASN A 12 29.14 -11.99 5.49
C ASN A 12 28.42 -13.17 4.78
N LYS A 13 27.13 -13.40 5.01
CA LYS A 13 26.36 -14.44 4.32
C LYS A 13 25.82 -13.92 2.99
N THR A 14 26.04 -14.69 1.93
CA THR A 14 25.45 -14.51 0.61
C THR A 14 23.94 -14.24 0.74
N LEU A 15 23.44 -13.16 0.13
CA LEU A 15 22.01 -12.84 0.06
C LEU A 15 21.28 -13.97 -0.69
N SER A 16 20.75 -14.95 0.04
CA SER A 16 19.77 -15.89 -0.50
C SER A 16 18.41 -15.21 -0.46
N ILE A 17 17.92 -14.79 -1.64
CA ILE A 17 16.53 -14.38 -1.81
C ILE A 17 15.68 -15.65 -1.82
N GLU A 18 15.12 -16.03 -0.68
CA GLU A 18 14.06 -17.03 -0.66
C GLU A 18 12.74 -16.34 -0.95
N SER A 19 12.09 -16.73 -2.05
CA SER A 19 10.76 -16.23 -2.40
C SER A 19 9.73 -16.82 -1.43
N LEU A 20 9.01 -15.95 -0.71
CA LEU A 20 7.82 -16.40 0.01
C LEU A 20 6.76 -16.91 -0.97
N PRO A 21 5.95 -17.91 -0.57
CA PRO A 21 4.83 -18.36 -1.37
C PRO A 21 3.87 -17.18 -1.63
N ALA A 22 3.47 -17.01 -2.89
CA ALA A 22 2.51 -15.99 -3.28
C ALA A 22 1.11 -16.38 -2.79
N TRP A 23 0.32 -15.38 -2.37
CA TRP A 23 -1.09 -15.58 -2.09
C TRP A 23 -1.87 -15.86 -3.37
N SER A 24 -2.84 -16.74 -3.25
CA SER A 24 -3.80 -17.08 -4.27
C SER A 24 -5.14 -16.40 -4.02
N ALA A 25 -6.08 -16.63 -4.93
CA ALA A 25 -7.48 -16.25 -4.77
C ALA A 25 -8.10 -16.73 -3.45
N LYS A 26 -7.65 -17.86 -2.89
CA LYS A 26 -8.20 -18.44 -1.66
C LYS A 26 -7.73 -17.69 -0.41
N ASP A 27 -6.60 -16.99 -0.47
CA ASP A 27 -5.99 -16.35 0.69
C ASP A 27 -6.52 -14.94 0.96
N ILE A 28 -7.43 -14.40 0.14
CA ILE A 28 -7.94 -13.03 0.30
C ILE A 28 -9.47 -12.95 0.29
N ALA A 29 -10.03 -12.06 1.10
CA ALA A 29 -11.45 -11.70 1.00
C ALA A 29 -11.62 -10.27 0.44
N VAL A 30 -12.63 -10.10 -0.40
CA VAL A 30 -13.01 -8.83 -1.01
C VAL A 30 -14.16 -8.25 -0.21
N ILE A 31 -14.01 -7.00 0.28
CA ILE A 31 -15.04 -6.32 1.05
C ILE A 31 -15.71 -5.28 0.16
N VAL A 32 -17.04 -5.32 0.12
CA VAL A 32 -17.89 -4.54 -0.78
C VAL A 32 -18.83 -3.66 0.03
N ASN A 33 -19.00 -2.41 -0.37
CA ASN A 33 -20.09 -1.57 0.11
C ASN A 33 -21.23 -1.58 -0.91
N ASP A 34 -22.32 -2.30 -0.62
CA ASP A 34 -23.49 -2.39 -1.51
C ASP A 34 -24.19 -1.04 -1.71
N SER A 35 -23.99 -0.09 -0.80
CA SER A 35 -24.54 1.26 -0.92
C SER A 35 -23.74 2.15 -1.89
N ASP A 36 -22.59 1.69 -2.40
CA ASP A 36 -21.77 2.39 -3.38
C ASP A 36 -21.71 1.60 -4.71
N PRO A 37 -22.41 2.05 -5.76
CA PRO A 37 -22.39 1.38 -7.06
C PRO A 37 -21.00 1.23 -7.66
N LEU A 38 -20.06 2.15 -7.35
CA LEU A 38 -18.68 2.02 -7.78
C LEU A 38 -17.98 0.87 -7.06
N SER A 39 -18.19 0.72 -5.74
CA SER A 39 -17.63 -0.37 -4.94
C SER A 39 -18.11 -1.73 -5.44
N VAL A 40 -19.41 -1.87 -5.71
CA VAL A 40 -19.99 -3.11 -6.26
C VAL A 40 -19.33 -3.46 -7.60
N ARG A 41 -19.28 -2.51 -8.53
CA ARG A 41 -18.71 -2.74 -9.86
C ARG A 41 -17.21 -3.08 -9.81
N VAL A 42 -16.46 -2.46 -8.90
CA VAL A 42 -15.04 -2.77 -8.67
C VAL A 42 -14.88 -4.18 -8.09
N ALA A 43 -15.72 -4.56 -7.14
CA ALA A 43 -15.69 -5.89 -6.53
C ALA A 43 -15.96 -6.98 -7.56
N GLU A 44 -17.01 -6.85 -8.37
CA GLU A 44 -17.34 -7.78 -9.45
C GLU A 44 -16.16 -7.95 -10.42
N TYR A 45 -15.57 -6.83 -10.85
CA TYR A 45 -14.43 -6.86 -11.77
C TYR A 45 -13.21 -7.54 -11.15
N TYR A 46 -12.86 -7.19 -9.91
CA TYR A 46 -11.70 -7.75 -9.23
C TYR A 46 -11.88 -9.24 -8.91
N GLN A 47 -13.08 -9.62 -8.44
CA GLN A 47 -13.47 -11.00 -8.18
C GLN A 47 -13.30 -11.85 -9.44
N ALA A 48 -13.83 -11.40 -10.58
CA ALA A 48 -13.74 -12.11 -11.84
C ALA A 48 -12.29 -12.20 -12.35
N LYS A 49 -11.52 -11.11 -12.27
CA LYS A 49 -10.12 -11.08 -12.73
C LYS A 49 -9.19 -11.96 -11.92
N ARG A 50 -9.45 -12.14 -10.63
CA ARG A 50 -8.61 -12.91 -9.71
C ARG A 50 -9.20 -14.30 -9.39
N ASN A 51 -10.38 -14.63 -9.94
CA ASN A 51 -11.13 -15.86 -9.62
C ASN A 51 -11.36 -16.04 -8.12
N ILE A 52 -11.73 -14.96 -7.41
CA ILE A 52 -12.00 -15.03 -5.97
C ILE A 52 -13.29 -15.84 -5.73
N PRO A 53 -13.29 -16.85 -4.85
CA PRO A 53 -14.49 -17.59 -4.49
C PRO A 53 -15.60 -16.64 -3.99
N LEU A 54 -16.86 -16.88 -4.37
CA LEU A 54 -17.99 -16.04 -3.96
C LEU A 54 -18.15 -15.99 -2.43
N GLY A 55 -17.85 -17.08 -1.73
CA GLY A 55 -17.84 -17.13 -0.25
C GLY A 55 -16.75 -16.28 0.41
N GLN A 56 -15.87 -15.63 -0.37
CA GLN A 56 -14.87 -14.68 0.09
C GLN A 56 -15.18 -13.24 -0.36
N VAL A 57 -16.38 -12.99 -0.90
CA VAL A 57 -16.88 -11.64 -1.17
C VAL A 57 -17.85 -11.26 -0.05
N ILE A 58 -17.44 -10.31 0.79
CA ILE A 58 -18.14 -9.91 2.00
C ILE A 58 -18.85 -8.59 1.74
N HIS A 59 -20.18 -8.61 1.86
CA HIS A 59 -21.03 -7.48 1.59
C HIS A 59 -21.35 -6.71 2.87
N LEU A 60 -21.13 -5.40 2.83
CA LEU A 60 -21.45 -4.43 3.87
C LEU A 60 -22.39 -3.36 3.32
N ARG A 61 -23.08 -2.65 4.21
CA ARG A 61 -23.90 -1.48 3.86
C ARG A 61 -23.61 -0.32 4.80
N PHE A 62 -23.06 0.75 4.25
CA PHE A 62 -22.87 2.01 4.97
C PHE A 62 -22.91 3.20 4.01
N LYS A 63 -23.15 4.41 4.54
CA LYS A 63 -23.28 5.63 3.74
C LYS A 63 -21.96 5.92 2.98
N PRO A 64 -21.97 5.96 1.63
CA PRO A 64 -20.79 6.31 0.86
C PRO A 64 -20.45 7.80 0.96
N GLY A 65 -19.24 8.16 0.53
CA GLY A 65 -18.79 9.56 0.42
C GLY A 65 -18.38 10.23 1.73
N LEU A 66 -18.50 9.55 2.87
CA LEU A 66 -17.92 10.03 4.14
C LEU A 66 -16.40 9.94 4.08
N GLN A 67 -15.68 10.91 4.63
CA GLN A 67 -14.22 10.82 4.74
C GLN A 67 -13.78 9.81 5.80
N ALA A 68 -14.54 9.73 6.90
CA ALA A 68 -14.25 8.86 8.02
C ALA A 68 -15.51 8.19 8.58
N LEU A 69 -15.34 6.99 9.11
CA LEU A 69 -16.29 6.36 10.04
C LEU A 69 -15.92 6.73 11.47
N SER A 70 -16.90 6.73 12.37
CA SER A 70 -16.61 6.69 13.81
C SER A 70 -16.16 5.30 14.25
N GLU A 71 -15.45 5.21 15.37
CA GLU A 71 -15.10 3.94 16.03
C GLU A 71 -16.30 3.00 16.19
N ALA A 72 -17.44 3.54 16.65
CA ALA A 72 -18.66 2.75 16.87
C ALA A 72 -19.23 2.17 15.57
N GLN A 73 -19.29 2.98 14.50
CA GLN A 73 -19.73 2.53 13.18
C GLN A 73 -18.78 1.45 12.64
N PHE A 74 -17.48 1.70 12.73
CA PHE A 74 -16.48 0.74 12.26
C PHE A 74 -16.53 -0.58 13.03
N LYS A 75 -16.67 -0.54 14.36
CA LYS A 75 -16.74 -1.76 15.19
C LYS A 75 -17.88 -2.67 14.76
N ALA A 76 -19.05 -2.12 14.46
CA ALA A 76 -20.19 -2.88 13.95
C ALA A 76 -19.89 -3.53 12.58
N LEU A 77 -19.29 -2.77 11.65
CA LEU A 77 -18.89 -3.30 10.34
C LEU A 77 -17.81 -4.39 10.46
N LYS A 78 -16.80 -4.17 11.31
CA LYS A 78 -15.69 -5.09 11.51
C LYS A 78 -16.16 -6.43 12.09
N GLN A 79 -17.12 -6.41 13.02
CA GLN A 79 -17.73 -7.63 13.55
C GLN A 79 -18.45 -8.44 12.44
N GLN A 80 -19.15 -7.77 11.52
CA GLN A 80 -19.79 -8.44 10.38
C GLN A 80 -18.75 -9.04 9.43
N VAL A 81 -17.66 -8.32 9.15
CA VAL A 81 -16.58 -8.82 8.31
C VAL A 81 -15.91 -10.03 8.94
N ASP A 82 -15.55 -9.95 10.22
CA ASP A 82 -14.86 -11.04 10.91
C ASP A 82 -15.73 -12.29 11.02
N GLY A 83 -17.03 -12.13 11.27
CA GLY A 83 -17.97 -13.25 11.32
C GLY A 83 -18.21 -13.94 9.97
N GLN A 84 -18.00 -13.24 8.85
CA GLN A 84 -18.16 -13.78 7.50
C GLN A 84 -16.84 -14.24 6.87
N THR A 85 -15.70 -13.88 7.45
CA THR A 85 -14.38 -14.18 6.87
C THR A 85 -14.01 -15.64 7.12
N PRO A 86 -13.78 -16.45 6.07
CA PRO A 86 -13.27 -17.81 6.24
C PRO A 86 -11.93 -17.83 6.97
N ALA A 87 -11.72 -18.81 7.85
CA ALA A 87 -10.53 -18.87 8.70
C ALA A 87 -9.20 -18.85 7.93
N HIS A 88 -9.16 -19.47 6.75
CA HIS A 88 -7.97 -19.61 5.91
C HIS A 88 -7.55 -18.33 5.17
N VAL A 89 -8.44 -17.34 5.05
CA VAL A 89 -8.11 -16.02 4.49
C VAL A 89 -6.90 -15.46 5.26
N GLN A 90 -6.11 -14.60 4.64
CA GLN A 90 -4.91 -13.98 5.20
C GLN A 90 -4.95 -12.45 5.08
N GLY A 91 -5.66 -11.91 4.10
CA GLY A 91 -5.76 -10.47 3.89
C GLY A 91 -7.08 -10.02 3.31
N TYR A 92 -7.27 -8.69 3.29
CA TYR A 92 -8.49 -8.07 2.80
C TYR A 92 -8.22 -7.12 1.62
N VAL A 93 -9.21 -7.01 0.74
CA VAL A 93 -9.24 -6.04 -0.35
C VAL A 93 -10.50 -5.19 -0.23
N LEU A 94 -10.33 -3.90 0.06
CA LEU A 94 -11.43 -2.93 0.09
C LEU A 94 -11.68 -2.42 -1.33
N THR A 95 -12.95 -2.28 -1.71
CA THR A 95 -13.36 -1.91 -3.07
C THR A 95 -13.91 -0.49 -3.20
N TRP A 96 -13.83 0.30 -2.13
CA TRP A 96 -14.24 1.71 -2.10
C TRP A 96 -13.06 2.62 -1.77
N MET A 97 -13.17 3.90 -2.12
CA MET A 97 -12.18 4.94 -1.78
C MET A 97 -12.56 5.72 -0.51
N LEU A 98 -13.85 6.00 -0.32
CA LEU A 98 -14.38 6.76 0.82
C LEU A 98 -15.37 5.90 1.60
N PRO A 99 -15.19 5.75 2.93
CA PRO A 99 -14.19 6.39 3.78
C PRO A 99 -12.79 5.76 3.67
N PHE A 100 -11.74 6.58 3.86
CA PHE A 100 -10.34 6.13 3.95
C PHE A 100 -9.82 6.08 5.39
N ARG A 101 -10.65 6.45 6.37
CA ARG A 101 -10.27 6.57 7.79
C ARG A 101 -11.37 6.07 8.74
N VAL A 102 -10.97 5.61 9.91
CA VAL A 102 -11.81 5.40 11.09
C VAL A 102 -11.29 6.32 12.17
N ASP A 103 -12.05 7.36 12.54
CA ASP A 103 -11.60 8.48 13.37
C ASP A 103 -10.21 9.00 12.97
N CYS A 104 -9.14 8.59 13.66
CA CYS A 104 -7.75 8.98 13.42
C CYS A 104 -6.89 7.91 12.72
N MET A 105 -7.41 6.70 12.53
CA MET A 105 -6.67 5.53 12.03
C MET A 105 -7.00 5.28 10.56
N SER A 106 -5.99 4.93 9.74
CA SER A 106 -6.23 4.51 8.35
C SER A 106 -7.22 3.36 8.30
N ILE A 107 -8.18 3.39 7.38
CA ILE A 107 -9.18 2.33 7.26
C ILE A 107 -8.53 0.98 6.94
N THR A 108 -7.44 0.96 6.17
CA THR A 108 -6.71 -0.29 5.88
C THR A 108 -6.07 -0.87 7.13
N THR A 109 -5.45 -0.05 7.97
CA THR A 109 -4.93 -0.51 9.27
C THR A 109 -6.06 -0.98 10.17
N ALA A 110 -7.18 -0.24 10.23
CA ALA A 110 -8.33 -0.60 11.06
C ALA A 110 -8.94 -1.95 10.66
N PHE A 111 -9.12 -2.22 9.36
CA PHE A 111 -9.55 -3.55 8.89
C PHE A 111 -8.51 -4.64 9.15
N ALA A 112 -7.22 -4.31 9.10
CA ALA A 112 -6.19 -5.29 9.34
C ALA A 112 -6.13 -5.78 10.79
N VAL A 113 -6.38 -4.90 11.77
CA VAL A 113 -6.04 -5.19 13.18
C VAL A 113 -7.16 -4.87 14.17
N GLY A 114 -8.26 -4.27 13.71
CA GLY A 114 -9.24 -3.60 14.56
C GLY A 114 -8.85 -2.14 14.83
N PHE A 115 -9.83 -1.33 15.25
CA PHE A 115 -9.55 0.04 15.64
C PHE A 115 -8.86 0.07 17.00
N ASP A 116 -7.73 0.78 17.10
CA ASP A 116 -6.99 0.99 18.34
C ASP A 116 -6.27 2.36 18.25
N LYS A 117 -6.54 3.23 19.24
CA LYS A 117 -5.96 4.58 19.29
C LYS A 117 -4.44 4.57 19.41
N ALA A 118 -3.81 3.45 19.78
CA ALA A 118 -2.35 3.30 19.74
C ALA A 118 -1.77 3.38 18.31
N PHE A 119 -2.59 3.22 17.27
CA PHE A 119 -2.20 3.47 15.88
C PHE A 119 -2.44 4.91 15.42
N CYS A 120 -3.02 5.75 16.28
CA CYS A 120 -3.22 7.16 15.97
C CYS A 120 -2.04 7.98 16.50
N ALA A 121 -1.31 8.61 15.60
CA ALA A 121 -0.22 9.51 15.97
C ALA A 121 -0.76 10.74 16.72
N GLN A 122 -0.06 11.14 17.77
CA GLN A 122 -0.26 12.42 18.49
C GLN A 122 1.05 13.20 18.46
N GLY A 123 1.15 14.17 17.55
CA GLY A 123 2.39 14.90 17.28
C GLY A 123 3.51 14.00 16.75
N CYS A 124 4.77 14.34 17.05
CA CYS A 124 5.95 13.55 16.67
C CYS A 124 6.20 12.34 17.59
N LYS A 125 5.26 11.41 17.67
CA LYS A 125 5.43 10.15 18.42
C LYS A 125 5.20 8.94 17.52
N GLU A 126 5.98 7.88 17.74
CA GLU A 126 5.76 6.60 17.06
C GLU A 126 4.41 6.01 17.49
N THR A 127 3.73 5.38 16.53
CA THR A 127 2.53 4.58 16.79
C THR A 127 2.92 3.15 17.14
N ARG A 128 1.93 2.34 17.55
CA ARG A 128 2.11 0.89 17.72
C ARG A 128 2.74 0.28 16.47
N ARG A 129 3.78 -0.52 16.69
CA ARG A 129 4.52 -1.20 15.61
C ARG A 129 3.69 -2.35 15.03
N SER A 130 3.83 -2.54 13.73
CA SER A 130 3.27 -3.69 13.02
C SER A 130 4.23 -4.87 13.10
N PRO A 131 3.80 -6.08 13.54
CA PRO A 131 4.63 -7.28 13.50
C PRO A 131 4.92 -7.73 12.06
N TYR A 132 4.25 -7.16 11.05
CA TYR A 132 4.58 -7.35 9.64
C TYR A 132 5.80 -6.60 9.16
N TYR A 133 6.13 -5.49 9.82
CA TYR A 133 7.27 -4.71 9.42
C TYR A 133 8.53 -5.55 9.56
N ASN A 134 9.27 -5.71 8.46
CA ASN A 134 10.48 -6.53 8.40
C ASN A 134 10.27 -8.00 8.84
N SER A 135 9.09 -8.56 8.56
CA SER A 135 8.76 -9.98 8.79
C SER A 135 8.89 -10.80 7.52
N ILE A 136 9.27 -12.07 7.69
CA ILE A 136 9.30 -13.08 6.61
C ILE A 136 8.06 -14.00 6.63
N SER A 137 7.04 -13.68 7.43
CA SER A 137 5.79 -14.42 7.43
C SER A 137 5.08 -14.32 6.09
N SER A 138 4.63 -15.46 5.57
CA SER A 138 3.73 -15.54 4.42
C SER A 138 2.27 -15.81 4.81
N ARG A 139 2.00 -16.06 6.10
CA ARG A 139 0.68 -16.39 6.64
C ARG A 139 0.34 -15.45 7.80
N PRO A 140 0.09 -14.18 7.49
CA PRO A 140 0.01 -13.10 8.46
C PRO A 140 -1.05 -13.30 9.55
N PHE A 141 -2.20 -13.86 9.19
CA PHE A 141 -3.28 -14.07 10.14
C PHE A 141 -2.97 -15.23 11.06
N ASP A 142 -2.42 -16.30 10.50
CA ASP A 142 -2.07 -17.50 11.26
C ASP A 142 -0.95 -17.18 12.27
N ASP A 143 0.01 -16.34 11.87
CA ASP A 143 1.19 -16.02 12.68
C ASP A 143 0.96 -14.89 13.69
N PHE A 144 0.13 -13.88 13.36
CA PHE A 144 -0.02 -12.67 14.19
C PHE A 144 -1.46 -12.26 14.46
N GLY A 145 -2.45 -12.97 13.91
CA GLY A 145 -3.87 -12.62 14.05
C GLY A 145 -4.27 -11.34 13.33
N TRP A 146 -3.43 -10.78 12.45
CA TRP A 146 -3.77 -9.59 11.67
C TRP A 146 -4.00 -9.96 10.19
N ARG A 147 -4.78 -9.14 9.49
CA ARG A 147 -5.15 -9.37 8.08
C ARG A 147 -4.72 -8.20 7.21
N PRO A 148 -3.48 -8.16 6.68
CA PRO A 148 -3.03 -7.07 5.84
C PRO A 148 -4.09 -6.68 4.81
N THR A 149 -4.43 -5.40 4.79
CA THR A 149 -5.56 -4.89 4.02
C THR A 149 -5.06 -3.87 3.00
N MET A 150 -5.50 -4.02 1.76
CA MET A 150 -5.29 -3.04 0.70
C MET A 150 -6.62 -2.47 0.22
N MET A 151 -6.55 -1.36 -0.51
CA MET A 151 -7.70 -0.66 -1.08
C MET A 151 -7.51 -0.46 -2.58
N LEU A 152 -8.53 -0.80 -3.37
CA LEU A 152 -8.60 -0.51 -4.81
C LEU A 152 -9.17 0.89 -5.01
N ALA A 153 -8.32 1.91 -4.83
CA ALA A 153 -8.75 3.31 -4.82
C ALA A 153 -8.56 4.02 -6.18
N GLY A 154 -9.51 4.89 -6.53
CA GLY A 154 -9.48 5.74 -7.72
C GLY A 154 -10.73 6.61 -7.81
N LYS A 155 -10.74 7.63 -8.68
CA LYS A 155 -11.89 8.57 -8.80
C LYS A 155 -13.08 7.98 -9.55
N GLY A 156 -12.88 6.89 -10.28
CA GLY A 156 -13.91 6.23 -11.05
C GLY A 156 -13.48 4.86 -11.56
N PHE A 157 -14.45 4.13 -12.11
CA PHE A 157 -14.25 2.73 -12.49
C PHE A 157 -13.11 2.53 -13.50
N THR A 158 -12.96 3.41 -14.49
CA THR A 158 -11.90 3.29 -15.51
C THR A 158 -10.50 3.32 -14.89
N GLU A 159 -10.23 4.26 -13.97
CA GLU A 159 -8.93 4.34 -13.29
C GLU A 159 -8.67 3.10 -12.43
N ILE A 160 -9.68 2.64 -11.69
CA ILE A 160 -9.57 1.46 -10.81
C ILE A 160 -9.39 0.18 -11.62
N LYS A 161 -10.11 0.06 -12.75
CA LYS A 161 -9.95 -1.05 -13.69
C LYS A 161 -8.50 -1.13 -14.20
N GLN A 162 -7.91 0.01 -14.59
CA GLN A 162 -6.52 0.05 -15.03
C GLN A 162 -5.54 -0.34 -13.90
N LEU A 163 -5.81 0.10 -12.66
CA LEU A 163 -5.04 -0.35 -11.49
C LEU A 163 -5.10 -1.89 -11.33
N ILE A 164 -6.30 -2.46 -11.39
CA ILE A 164 -6.51 -3.91 -11.28
C ILE A 164 -5.79 -4.64 -12.40
N ASP A 165 -5.92 -4.18 -13.64
CA ASP A 165 -5.32 -4.79 -14.82
C ASP A 165 -3.78 -4.76 -14.73
N ARG A 166 -3.18 -3.66 -14.26
CA ARG A 166 -1.73 -3.59 -14.00
C ARG A 166 -1.30 -4.57 -12.91
N GLY A 167 -2.10 -4.70 -11.86
CA GLY A 167 -1.84 -5.67 -10.80
C GLY A 167 -1.90 -7.11 -11.29
N VAL A 168 -2.84 -7.45 -12.17
CA VAL A 168 -2.95 -8.80 -12.77
C VAL A 168 -1.80 -9.06 -13.74
N ALA A 169 -1.46 -8.08 -14.58
CA ALA A 169 -0.33 -8.18 -15.51
C ALA A 169 1.03 -8.34 -14.81
N ALA A 170 1.14 -7.94 -13.54
CA ALA A 170 2.34 -8.11 -12.73
C ALA A 170 2.53 -9.54 -12.23
N ASP A 171 1.45 -10.31 -12.05
CA ASP A 171 1.50 -11.63 -11.43
C ASP A 171 2.46 -12.56 -12.18
N TYR A 172 3.45 -13.09 -11.46
CA TYR A 172 4.48 -14.01 -11.99
C TYR A 172 5.30 -13.50 -13.19
N SER A 173 5.19 -12.22 -13.56
CA SER A 173 5.81 -11.65 -14.76
C SER A 173 7.27 -11.24 -14.59
N GLN A 174 7.74 -11.07 -13.35
CA GLN A 174 9.08 -10.61 -12.98
C GLN A 174 9.59 -9.43 -13.87
N PRO A 175 8.93 -8.26 -13.84
CA PRO A 175 9.26 -7.16 -14.74
C PRO A 175 10.71 -6.69 -14.57
N HIS A 176 11.43 -6.56 -15.69
CA HIS A 176 12.76 -5.97 -15.71
C HIS A 176 12.65 -4.45 -15.75
N GLY A 177 12.89 -3.81 -14.61
CA GLY A 177 12.85 -2.34 -14.48
C GLY A 177 13.92 -1.81 -13.54
N SER A 178 13.76 -0.55 -13.16
CA SER A 178 14.68 0.18 -12.30
C SER A 178 13.99 0.76 -11.08
N ALA A 179 14.74 0.82 -9.98
CA ALA A 179 14.39 1.58 -8.80
C ALA A 179 15.01 2.97 -8.88
N TYR A 180 14.26 3.98 -8.48
CA TYR A 180 14.68 5.38 -8.41
C TYR A 180 14.45 5.90 -7.00
N LEU A 181 15.56 6.13 -6.28
CA LEU A 181 15.59 6.65 -4.92
C LEU A 181 16.06 8.10 -4.96
N LEU A 182 15.19 9.04 -4.63
CA LEU A 182 15.48 10.46 -4.77
C LEU A 182 15.74 11.12 -3.42
N LYS A 183 16.89 11.77 -3.30
CA LYS A 183 17.14 12.81 -2.29
C LYS A 183 16.83 14.16 -2.93
N THR A 184 15.87 14.86 -2.37
CA THR A 184 15.30 16.08 -2.97
C THR A 184 15.86 17.31 -2.27
N THR A 185 15.39 18.49 -2.65
CA THR A 185 15.69 19.74 -1.94
C THR A 185 14.95 19.87 -0.60
N ASP A 186 14.01 18.98 -0.30
CA ASP A 186 13.22 18.99 0.93
C ASP A 186 13.91 18.19 2.03
N SER A 187 14.73 18.87 2.82
CA SER A 187 15.53 18.25 3.88
C SER A 187 14.69 17.51 4.92
N ALA A 188 13.52 18.04 5.27
CA ALA A 188 12.59 17.41 6.22
C ALA A 188 12.06 16.07 5.68
N ARG A 189 12.00 15.88 4.36
CA ARG A 189 11.44 14.67 3.75
C ARG A 189 12.51 13.72 3.19
N ASN A 190 13.79 14.00 3.48
CA ASN A 190 14.94 13.18 3.12
C ASN A 190 15.40 12.23 4.23
N SER A 191 14.60 11.97 5.26
CA SER A 191 15.01 11.12 6.40
C SER A 191 15.43 9.69 5.98
N ARG A 192 14.90 9.18 4.86
CA ARG A 192 15.30 7.88 4.26
C ARG A 192 16.60 7.95 3.45
N ALA A 193 16.99 9.13 2.97
CA ALA A 193 18.08 9.29 2.02
C ALA A 193 19.44 8.85 2.59
N VAL A 194 19.60 8.88 3.91
CA VAL A 194 20.80 8.39 4.60
C VAL A 194 21.06 6.90 4.35
N PHE A 195 20.02 6.11 4.06
CA PHE A 195 20.14 4.67 3.81
C PHE A 195 20.34 4.32 2.33
N PHE A 196 20.06 5.25 1.40
CA PHE A 196 20.09 4.96 -0.03
C PHE A 196 21.45 4.48 -0.56
N PRO A 197 22.60 5.02 -0.11
CA PRO A 197 23.91 4.50 -0.55
C PRO A 197 24.10 3.00 -0.23
N GLU A 198 23.70 2.57 0.97
CA GLU A 198 23.78 1.16 1.36
C GLU A 198 22.77 0.29 0.60
N VAL A 199 21.58 0.81 0.30
CA VAL A 199 20.60 0.12 -0.54
C VAL A 199 21.18 -0.11 -1.95
N VAL A 200 21.76 0.91 -2.59
CA VAL A 200 22.41 0.76 -3.90
C VAL A 200 23.51 -0.29 -3.85
N LYS A 201 24.41 -0.20 -2.86
CA LYS A 201 25.52 -1.16 -2.71
C LYS A 201 25.04 -2.61 -2.60
N LYS A 202 23.96 -2.85 -1.84
CA LYS A 202 23.40 -4.20 -1.63
C LYS A 202 22.62 -4.73 -2.84
N PHE A 203 21.80 -3.89 -3.47
CA PHE A 203 20.81 -4.35 -4.44
C PHE A 203 21.18 -4.16 -5.91
N ASN A 204 22.09 -3.24 -6.24
CA ASN A 204 22.35 -2.89 -7.65
C ASN A 204 22.88 -4.06 -8.51
N LYS A 205 23.41 -5.11 -7.88
CA LYS A 205 23.83 -6.35 -8.57
C LYS A 205 22.67 -7.30 -8.90
N ILE A 206 21.51 -7.10 -8.28
CA ILE A 206 20.32 -7.95 -8.37
C ILE A 206 19.22 -7.23 -9.15
N PHE A 207 19.07 -5.93 -8.92
CA PHE A 207 18.05 -5.08 -9.50
C PHE A 207 18.63 -3.68 -9.71
N PRO A 208 18.50 -3.03 -10.88
CA PRO A 208 19.02 -1.69 -11.09
C PRO A 208 18.48 -0.69 -10.06
N VAL A 209 19.36 -0.07 -9.27
CA VAL A 209 18.99 0.93 -8.26
C VAL A 209 19.72 2.25 -8.54
N ASN A 210 18.95 3.26 -8.90
CA ASN A 210 19.43 4.61 -9.16
C ASN A 210 19.18 5.49 -7.94
N TYR A 211 20.25 5.85 -7.23
CA TYR A 211 20.21 6.93 -6.24
C TYR A 211 20.51 8.26 -6.93
N LEU A 212 19.57 9.21 -6.84
CA LEU A 212 19.64 10.50 -7.53
C LEU A 212 19.40 11.66 -6.56
N GLU A 213 20.26 12.68 -6.62
CA GLU A 213 20.01 13.95 -5.94
C GLU A 213 19.23 14.88 -6.89
N LYS A 214 17.92 14.66 -7.00
CA LYS A 214 16.99 15.40 -7.87
C LYS A 214 15.61 15.47 -7.25
N ASN A 215 14.85 16.49 -7.61
CA ASN A 215 13.45 16.64 -7.17
C ASN A 215 12.49 15.69 -7.88
N PHE A 216 12.76 15.35 -9.14
CA PHE A 216 11.94 14.42 -9.91
C PHE A 216 12.74 13.70 -11.01
N ILE A 217 12.14 12.65 -11.55
CA ILE A 217 12.56 12.00 -12.81
C ILE A 217 11.46 12.20 -13.86
N GLU A 218 11.86 12.26 -15.13
CA GLU A 218 10.95 12.28 -16.27
C GLU A 218 11.53 11.44 -17.40
N ASN A 219 10.67 11.00 -18.33
CA ASN A 219 10.99 10.23 -19.52
C ASN A 219 11.68 8.88 -19.24
N ARG A 220 11.49 8.31 -18.03
CA ARG A 220 11.93 6.95 -17.72
C ARG A 220 10.93 5.94 -18.25
N GLN A 221 11.40 4.87 -18.87
CA GLN A 221 10.55 3.86 -19.52
C GLN A 221 10.36 2.58 -18.69
N ASP A 222 11.02 2.49 -17.55
CA ASP A 222 11.28 1.24 -16.82
C ASP A 222 11.04 1.39 -15.32
N VAL A 223 10.17 2.31 -14.89
CA VAL A 223 9.98 2.61 -13.46
C VAL A 223 9.28 1.44 -12.77
N MET A 224 10.01 0.76 -11.88
CA MET A 224 9.46 -0.26 -11.00
C MET A 224 9.30 0.25 -9.57
N PHE A 225 10.26 1.05 -9.09
CA PHE A 225 10.17 1.70 -7.79
C PHE A 225 10.49 3.17 -7.91
N TYR A 226 9.65 4.03 -7.35
CA TYR A 226 9.91 5.47 -7.28
C TYR A 226 9.64 6.00 -5.87
N PHE A 227 10.72 6.16 -5.10
CA PHE A 227 10.65 6.67 -3.73
C PHE A 227 11.33 8.03 -3.62
N THR A 228 10.60 9.01 -3.08
CA THR A 228 11.05 10.39 -3.00
C THR A 228 10.51 11.09 -1.74
N GLY A 229 10.88 12.36 -1.55
CA GLY A 229 10.41 13.21 -0.47
C GLY A 229 10.11 14.62 -0.96
N LEU A 230 8.88 14.89 -1.36
CA LEU A 230 8.34 16.24 -1.63
C LEU A 230 6.85 16.24 -1.28
N THR A 231 6.26 17.40 -1.01
CA THR A 231 4.78 17.50 -0.87
C THR A 231 4.06 17.34 -2.20
N HIS A 232 4.72 17.73 -3.30
CA HIS A 232 4.23 17.58 -4.66
C HIS A 232 5.39 17.16 -5.55
N VAL A 233 5.23 16.05 -6.24
CA VAL A 233 6.25 15.55 -7.17
C VAL A 233 5.83 15.94 -8.57
N GLN A 234 6.66 16.71 -9.25
CA GLN A 234 6.36 17.16 -10.60
C GLN A 234 6.62 16.04 -11.61
N LYS A 235 5.92 16.09 -12.75
CA LYS A 235 6.17 15.26 -13.94
C LYS A 235 6.06 13.75 -13.73
N ILE A 236 5.37 13.30 -12.68
CA ILE A 236 5.17 11.87 -12.40
C ILE A 236 4.49 11.14 -13.57
N ASN A 237 3.67 11.85 -14.35
CA ASN A 237 2.96 11.36 -15.53
C ASN A 237 3.80 11.31 -16.81
N ARG A 238 5.08 11.70 -16.77
CA ARG A 238 6.02 11.63 -17.90
C ARG A 238 6.93 10.41 -17.85
N ASN A 239 6.60 9.44 -17.00
CA ASN A 239 7.33 8.18 -16.87
C ASN A 239 6.40 7.02 -17.21
N THR A 240 6.98 5.92 -17.65
CA THR A 240 6.31 4.64 -17.85
C THR A 240 6.57 3.78 -16.62
N TYR A 241 5.51 3.44 -15.92
CA TYR A 241 5.53 2.53 -14.78
C TYR A 241 5.20 1.13 -15.27
N LEU A 242 6.04 0.16 -14.92
CA LEU A 242 5.82 -1.23 -15.29
C LEU A 242 4.68 -1.84 -14.45
N PRO A 243 4.00 -2.90 -14.93
CA PRO A 243 3.06 -3.66 -14.12
C PRO A 243 3.67 -4.06 -12.77
N GLY A 244 2.98 -3.79 -11.67
CA GLY A 244 3.47 -4.07 -10.32
C GLY A 244 4.34 -2.96 -9.71
N ALA A 245 4.61 -1.87 -10.43
CA ALA A 245 5.42 -0.78 -9.93
C ALA A 245 4.82 -0.14 -8.66
N VAL A 246 5.68 0.28 -7.74
CA VAL A 246 5.31 0.96 -6.50
C VAL A 246 5.96 2.34 -6.46
N ALA A 247 5.18 3.36 -6.12
CA ALA A 247 5.70 4.72 -5.95
C ALA A 247 5.14 5.35 -4.68
N ASP A 248 5.94 6.17 -4.01
CA ASP A 248 5.49 6.95 -2.86
C ASP A 248 6.32 8.23 -2.68
N HIS A 249 5.76 9.14 -1.87
CA HIS A 249 6.42 10.39 -1.49
C HIS A 249 6.19 10.62 0.00
N LEU A 250 7.27 10.71 0.77
CA LEU A 250 7.28 10.73 2.24
C LEU A 250 6.54 11.95 2.83
N THR A 251 5.21 11.90 2.91
CA THR A 251 4.35 13.02 3.33
C THR A 251 3.43 12.67 4.49
N SER A 252 2.88 13.68 5.16
CA SER A 252 2.01 13.55 6.34
C SER A 252 0.55 13.29 5.99
N ALA A 253 0.15 13.62 4.76
CA ALA A 253 -1.23 13.60 4.31
C ALA A 253 -1.41 12.93 2.93
N GLY A 254 -0.40 12.20 2.42
CA GLY A 254 -0.52 11.47 1.15
C GLY A 254 -1.67 10.45 1.12
N GLY A 255 -2.10 9.96 2.28
CA GLY A 255 -3.26 9.07 2.45
C GLY A 255 -4.61 9.80 2.56
N ILE A 256 -4.64 11.14 2.56
CA ILE A 256 -5.90 11.89 2.48
C ILE A 256 -6.39 11.83 1.02
N LEU A 257 -7.22 10.83 0.74
CA LEU A 257 -7.64 10.50 -0.64
C LEU A 257 -8.59 11.53 -1.26
N SER A 258 -9.28 12.31 -0.42
CA SER A 258 -10.15 13.42 -0.86
C SER A 258 -9.36 14.68 -1.30
N GLY A 259 -8.04 14.69 -1.14
CA GLY A 259 -7.18 15.84 -1.40
C GLY A 259 -6.83 16.63 -0.14
N SER A 260 -5.66 17.26 -0.15
CA SER A 260 -5.13 18.10 0.93
C SER A 260 -4.16 19.14 0.35
N SER A 261 -3.41 19.86 1.20
CA SER A 261 -2.29 20.70 0.76
C SER A 261 -1.06 19.91 0.29
N GLN A 262 -1.08 18.58 0.43
CA GLN A 262 -0.07 17.66 -0.10
C GLN A 262 -0.71 16.78 -1.19
N MET A 263 0.12 16.36 -2.14
CA MET A 263 -0.28 15.45 -3.21
C MET A 263 -0.86 14.16 -2.61
N SER A 264 -2.00 13.72 -3.16
CA SER A 264 -2.57 12.43 -2.77
C SER A 264 -1.78 11.30 -3.42
N LEU A 265 -1.67 10.16 -2.73
CA LEU A 265 -1.12 8.93 -3.30
C LEU A 265 -1.87 8.48 -4.57
N LEU A 266 -3.12 8.91 -4.76
CA LEU A 266 -3.88 8.61 -5.97
C LEU A 266 -3.26 9.20 -7.24
N GLU A 267 -2.45 10.25 -7.12
CA GLU A 267 -1.72 10.80 -8.27
C GLU A 267 -0.68 9.80 -8.81
N TRP A 268 -0.05 9.00 -7.95
CA TRP A 268 0.83 7.90 -8.36
C TRP A 268 0.07 6.80 -9.09
N ILE A 269 -1.08 6.40 -8.54
CA ILE A 269 -1.95 5.39 -9.15
C ILE A 269 -2.44 5.85 -10.52
N ARG A 270 -2.81 7.14 -10.66
CA ARG A 270 -3.20 7.73 -11.94
C ARG A 270 -2.03 7.80 -12.92
N ALA A 271 -0.82 8.07 -12.44
CA ALA A 271 0.39 8.12 -13.27
C ALA A 271 0.82 6.75 -13.81
N GLY A 272 0.34 5.65 -13.21
CA GLY A 272 0.60 4.28 -13.68
C GLY A 272 1.15 3.33 -12.61
N ALA A 273 1.40 3.80 -11.39
CA ALA A 273 1.80 2.92 -10.30
C ALA A 273 0.69 1.89 -9.99
N THR A 274 1.10 0.70 -9.59
CA THR A 274 0.22 -0.39 -9.14
C THR A 274 0.02 -0.34 -7.63
N GLY A 275 1.03 0.14 -6.89
CA GLY A 275 0.95 0.35 -5.45
C GLY A 275 1.44 1.73 -5.06
N SER A 276 0.83 2.28 -4.01
CA SER A 276 1.31 3.48 -3.32
C SER A 276 0.85 3.44 -1.87
N TYR A 277 1.53 4.18 -1.01
CA TYR A 277 1.20 4.27 0.41
C TYR A 277 1.27 5.74 0.88
N GLY A 278 0.50 6.06 1.92
CA GLY A 278 0.51 7.40 2.53
C GLY A 278 -0.24 7.44 3.85
N ALA A 279 0.16 8.38 4.72
CA ALA A 279 -0.46 8.59 6.03
C ALA A 279 -1.76 9.42 5.94
N VAL A 280 -2.74 9.10 6.79
CA VAL A 280 -4.06 9.78 6.87
C VAL A 280 -4.16 10.81 8.00
N VAL A 281 -3.18 10.80 8.89
CA VAL A 281 -2.93 11.72 9.99
C VAL A 281 -1.42 11.95 9.98
N GLU A 282 -0.96 13.09 10.45
CA GLU A 282 0.47 13.38 10.54
C GLU A 282 1.16 12.55 11.64
N PRO A 283 2.08 11.65 11.28
CA PRO A 283 3.27 11.41 12.06
C PRO A 283 4.43 12.18 11.44
N CYS A 284 5.43 12.50 12.27
CA CYS A 284 6.66 13.12 11.80
C CYS A 284 7.44 12.20 10.84
N ASN A 285 8.52 12.70 10.26
CA ASN A 285 9.29 12.09 9.17
C ASN A 285 10.10 10.84 9.57
N PHE A 286 9.58 9.99 10.47
CA PHE A 286 10.23 8.75 10.90
C PHE A 286 10.61 7.86 9.70
N PRO A 287 11.84 7.31 9.66
CA PRO A 287 12.25 6.44 8.56
C PRO A 287 11.35 5.23 8.33
N VAL A 288 10.80 4.66 9.42
CA VAL A 288 9.92 3.48 9.42
C VAL A 288 8.47 3.78 9.02
N LYS A 289 8.17 5.04 8.68
CA LYS A 289 6.82 5.46 8.25
C LYS A 289 6.40 4.79 6.93
N PHE A 290 7.33 4.12 6.23
CA PHE A 290 7.19 3.50 4.92
C PHE A 290 7.85 2.12 4.91
#